data_AF-A0A3G9GKI9-F1
#
_entry.id   AF-A0A3G9GKI9-F1
#
_cell.length_a   1.000
_cell.length_b   1.000
_cell.length_c   1.000
_cell.angle_alpha   90.00
_cell.angle_beta   90.00
_cell.angle_gamma   90.00
#
_symmetry.space_group_name_H-M   'P 1'
#
loop_
_entity.id
_entity.type
_entity.pdbx_description
1 polymer ?
#
loop_
_entity_poly.entity_id
_entity_poly.type
_entity_poly.pdbx_seq_one_letter_code
_entity_poly.pdbx_strand_id
1 'polypeptide(L)' 'MVFRILRILRAKQVQYLDERQIMTAIRREMGDEFNEPTIHAHLHYMQQHGLLKPVQLKPQGHGYALDWAGYDYLDAS' A
#
# COMPACT_ATOMS: atom_id res chain seq x y z
N MET A 1 3.83 -6.06 -8.17
CA MET A 1 2.83 -5.20 -7.49
C MET A 1 3.24 -4.87 -6.06
N VAL A 2 3.42 -5.88 -5.18
CA VAL A 2 3.83 -5.73 -3.77
C VAL A 2 4.97 -4.73 -3.58
N PHE A 3 6.12 -4.95 -4.23
CA PHE A 3 7.28 -4.04 -4.17
C PHE A 3 6.93 -2.58 -4.48
N ARG A 4 6.05 -2.33 -5.48
CA ARG A 4 5.68 -0.97 -5.88
C ARG A 4 4.76 -0.29 -4.88
N ILE A 5 3.80 -1.02 -4.30
CA ILE A 5 2.93 -0.51 -3.22
C ILE A 5 3.79 -0.10 -2.02
N LEU A 6 4.74 -0.97 -1.63
CA LEU A 6 5.68 -0.68 -0.55
C LEU A 6 6.56 0.54 -0.89
N ARG A 7 7.05 0.64 -2.14
CA ARG A 7 7.85 1.78 -2.60
C ARG A 7 7.08 3.10 -2.57
N ILE A 8 5.79 3.10 -2.94
CA ILE A 8 4.91 4.28 -2.87
C ILE A 8 4.75 4.74 -1.41
N LEU A 9 4.56 3.80 -0.48
CA LEU A 9 4.47 4.08 0.95
C LEU A 9 5.80 4.66 1.49
N ARG A 10 6.95 4.07 1.13
CA ARG A 10 8.29 4.57 1.52
C ARG A 10 8.58 5.94 0.93
N ALA A 11 8.31 6.15 -0.37
CA ALA A 11 8.65 7.38 -1.09
C ALA A 11 7.91 8.61 -0.55
N LYS A 12 6.66 8.43 -0.09
CA LYS A 12 5.90 9.53 0.49
C LYS A 12 6.30 9.84 1.94
N GLN A 13 7.20 9.06 2.57
CA GLN A 13 7.60 9.17 3.98
C GLN A 13 6.43 9.31 4.96
N VAL A 14 5.24 8.85 4.58
CA VAL A 14 4.04 9.04 5.40
C VAL A 14 3.92 7.88 6.37
N GLN A 15 3.52 8.19 7.60
CA GLN A 15 3.21 7.15 8.58
C GLN A 15 2.12 6.19 8.09
N TYR A 16 1.23 6.65 7.20
CA TYR A 16 0.19 5.84 6.56
C TYR A 16 -0.26 6.52 5.25
N LEU A 17 -0.79 5.75 4.30
CA LEU A 17 -1.52 6.28 3.16
C LEU A 17 -2.96 5.80 3.18
N ASP A 18 -3.88 6.72 2.91
CA ASP A 18 -5.27 6.36 2.63
C ASP A 18 -5.35 5.47 1.39
N GLU A 19 -6.25 4.49 1.41
CA GLU A 19 -6.46 3.55 0.32
C GLU A 19 -6.71 4.24 -1.03
N ARG A 20 -7.48 5.35 -1.06
CA ARG A 20 -7.72 6.11 -2.29
C ARG A 20 -6.46 6.78 -2.80
N GLN A 21 -5.58 7.22 -1.90
CA GLN A 21 -4.28 7.79 -2.28
C GLN A 21 -3.35 6.70 -2.83
N ILE A 22 -3.39 5.50 -2.26
CA ILE A 22 -2.63 4.33 -2.77
C ILE A 22 -3.13 4.00 -4.18
N MET A 23 -4.44 3.87 -4.37
CA MET A 23 -5.02 3.59 -5.68
C MET A 23 -4.66 4.66 -6.71
N THR A 24 -4.75 5.93 -6.34
CA THR A 24 -4.38 7.05 -7.21
C THR A 24 -2.90 7.01 -7.59
N ALA A 25 -2.03 6.69 -6.63
CA ALA A 25 -0.59 6.56 -6.87
C ALA A 25 -0.28 5.36 -7.79
N ILE A 26 -0.95 4.22 -7.59
CA ILE A 26 -0.79 3.03 -8.43
C ILE A 26 -1.25 3.32 -9.86
N ARG A 27 -2.43 3.93 -10.05
CA ARG A 27 -2.92 4.32 -11.39
C ARG A 27 -1.97 5.30 -12.08
N ARG A 28 -1.38 6.24 -11.33
CA ARG A 28 -0.40 7.18 -11.88
C ARG A 28 0.90 6.51 -12.33
N GLU A 29 1.39 5.52 -11.60
CA GLU A 29 2.64 4.83 -11.95
C GLU A 29 2.45 3.70 -12.98
N MET A 30 1.26 3.10 -13.08
CA MET A 30 1.04 1.88 -13.88
C MET A 30 -0.11 2.00 -14.89
N GLY A 31 -0.75 3.16 -15.00
CA GLY A 31 -1.93 3.34 -15.84
C GLY A 31 -3.13 2.53 -15.36
N ASP A 32 -4.09 2.29 -16.25
CA ASP A 32 -5.31 1.50 -15.99
C ASP A 32 -5.10 -0.02 -16.11
N GLU A 33 -3.85 -0.49 -16.08
CA GLU A 33 -3.52 -1.93 -16.14
C GLU A 33 -4.10 -2.71 -14.95
N PHE A 34 -4.33 -2.02 -13.81
CA PHE A 34 -4.87 -2.62 -12.60
C PHE A 34 -6.17 -1.97 -12.19
N ASN A 35 -7.24 -2.77 -12.23
CA ASN A 35 -8.53 -2.36 -11.69
C ASN A 35 -8.51 -2.34 -10.15
N GLU A 36 -9.43 -1.59 -9.59
CA GLU A 36 -9.64 -1.45 -8.15
C GLU A 36 -9.70 -2.80 -7.38
N PRO A 37 -10.47 -3.82 -7.80
CA PRO A 37 -10.52 -5.09 -7.06
C PRO A 37 -9.18 -5.83 -7.04
N THR A 38 -8.38 -5.76 -8.11
CA THR A 38 -7.02 -6.34 -8.10
C THR A 38 -6.10 -5.63 -7.11
N ILE A 39 -6.21 -4.31 -6.98
CA ILE A 39 -5.43 -3.53 -6.00
C ILE A 39 -5.85 -3.91 -4.57
N HIS A 40 -7.15 -3.98 -4.28
CA HIS A 40 -7.65 -4.41 -2.98
C HIS A 40 -7.18 -5.83 -2.61
N ALA A 41 -7.23 -6.77 -3.55
CA ALA A 41 -6.73 -8.13 -3.31
C ALA A 41 -5.24 -8.15 -2.93
N HIS A 42 -4.43 -7.30 -3.57
CA HIS A 42 -3.02 -7.15 -3.21
C HIS A 42 -2.81 -6.51 -1.85
N LEU A 43 -3.56 -5.45 -1.51
CA LEU A 43 -3.50 -4.82 -0.19
C LEU A 43 -3.87 -5.80 0.91
N HIS A 44 -4.93 -6.59 0.69
CA HIS A 44 -5.36 -7.63 1.62
C HIS A 44 -4.30 -8.72 1.79
N TYR A 45 -3.73 -9.21 0.68
CA TYR A 45 -2.62 -10.18 0.72
C TYR A 45 -1.43 -9.62 1.52
N MET A 46 -1.02 -8.39 1.24
CA MET A 46 0.10 -7.75 1.94
C MET A 46 -0.17 -7.57 3.44
N GLN A 47 -1.42 -7.28 3.82
CA GLN A 47 -1.83 -7.23 5.22
C GLN A 47 -1.77 -8.61 5.88
N GLN A 48 -2.28 -9.65 5.23
CA GLN A 48 -2.26 -11.03 5.77
C GLN A 48 -0.83 -11.56 5.97
N HIS A 49 0.10 -11.11 5.13
CA HIS A 49 1.52 -11.48 5.20
C HIS A 49 2.37 -10.52 6.06
N GLY A 50 1.75 -9.58 6.78
CA GLY A 50 2.46 -8.69 7.71
C GLY A 50 3.34 -7.65 7.04
N LEU A 51 3.15 -7.36 5.75
CA LEU A 51 3.87 -6.32 5.02
C LEU A 51 3.26 -4.94 5.27
N LEU A 52 1.95 -4.90 5.52
CA LEU A 52 1.18 -3.69 5.80
C LEU A 52 0.38 -3.87 7.09
N LYS A 53 0.24 -2.78 7.85
CA LYS A 53 -0.70 -2.68 8.96
C LYS A 53 -1.84 -1.75 8.59
N PRO A 54 -3.11 -2.13 8.88
CA PRO A 54 -4.25 -1.24 8.66
C PRO A 54 -4.22 -0.09 9.68
N VAL A 55 -4.59 1.10 9.23
CA VAL A 55 -4.69 2.31 10.05
C VAL A 55 -6.08 2.88 9.87
N GLN A 56 -6.80 3.08 10.97
CA GLN A 56 -8.11 3.73 10.94
C GLN A 56 -7.94 5.24 10.84
N LEU A 57 -8.41 5.82 9.73
CA LEU A 57 -8.41 7.26 9.50
C LEU A 57 -9.78 7.82 9.88
N LYS A 58 -9.82 8.76 10.83
CA LYS A 58 -11.05 9.47 11.16
C LYS A 58 -11.37 10.47 10.04
N PRO A 59 -12.64 10.58 9.58
CA PRO A 59 -13.84 9.95 10.13
C PRO A 59 -14.21 8.56 9.55
N GLN A 60 -13.80 8.21 8.31
CA GLN A 60 -14.20 6.95 7.63
C GLN A 60 -13.18 6.45 6.59
N GLY A 61 -11.89 6.74 6.76
CA GLY A 61 -10.86 6.30 5.82
C GLY A 61 -10.17 5.01 6.28
N HIS A 62 -9.93 4.08 5.34
CA HIS A 62 -9.00 2.98 5.55
C HIS A 62 -7.63 3.43 5.05
N GLY A 63 -6.64 3.39 5.94
CA GLY A 63 -5.24 3.65 5.61
C GLY A 63 -4.41 2.38 5.75
N TYR A 64 -3.26 2.39 5.09
CA TYR A 64 -2.24 1.35 5.22
C TYR A 64 -0.91 1.99 5.57
N ALA A 65 -0.21 1.41 6.51
CA ALA A 65 1.15 1.77 6.87
C ALA A 65 2.09 0.59 6.61
N LEU A 66 3.36 0.88 6.33
CA LEU A 66 4.38 -0.16 6.29
C LEU A 66 4.52 -0.80 7.67
N ASP A 67 4.60 -2.12 7.68
CA ASP A 67 5.01 -2.89 8.83
C ASP A 67 6.48 -3.34 8.69
N TRP A 68 7.07 -3.88 9.76
CA TRP A 68 8.49 -4.22 9.81
C TRP A 68 8.92 -5.16 8.67
N ALA A 69 8.12 -6.18 8.36
CA ALA A 69 8.41 -7.08 7.23
C ALA A 69 8.29 -6.37 5.87
N GLY A 70 7.47 -5.32 5.77
CA GLY A 70 7.39 -4.48 4.58
C GLY A 70 8.65 -3.63 4.37
N TYR A 71 9.28 -3.16 5.45
CA TYR A 71 10.59 -2.50 5.38
C TYR A 71 11.71 -3.47 5.00
N ASP A 72 11.74 -4.65 5.63
CA ASP A 72 12.72 -5.70 5.34
C ASP A 72 12.67 -6.14 3.87
N TYR A 73 11.44 -6.36 3.35
CA TYR A 73 11.22 -6.69 1.95
C TYR A 73 11.74 -5.61 0.99
N LEU A 74 11.63 -4.34 1.35
CA LEU A 74 12.09 -3.21 0.54
C LEU A 74 13.61 -3.03 0.56
N ASP A 75 14.30 -3.43 1.63
CA ASP A 75 15.76 -3.35 1.70
C ASP A 75 16.44 -4.60 1.10
N ALA A 76 15.72 -5.72 1.00
CA ALA A 76 16.19 -6.95 0.35
C ALA A 76 15.96 -7.04 -1.17
N SER A 77 15.19 -6.11 -1.76
CA SER A 77 14.79 -6.10 -3.18
C SER A 77 15.43 -4.96 -3.97
#